data_AF-A0A852TFM8-F1
#
_entry.id   AF-A0A852TFM8-F1
#
_cell.length_a   1.000
_cell.length_b   1.000
_cell.length_c   1.000
_cell.angle_alpha   90.00
_cell.angle_beta   90.00
_cell.angle_gamma   90.00
#
_symmetry.space_group_name_H-M   'P 1'
#
loop_
_entity.id
_entity.type
_entity.pdbx_description
1 polymer ?
#
loop_
_entity_poly.entity_id
_entity_poly.type
_entity_poly.pdbx_seq_one_letter_code
_entity_poly.pdbx_strand_id
1 'polypeptide(L)'
;MNNEVVEIGANCVVRIGNRFFLLVEIEVEDIDLEEFVFIRISEREFRTLIRAGVQRCTIRERIPRNNAEFICVLIENGQAFLVFDVENNQDEAVLVRISLTRAEELIRRGAMRCTVINR
;
A
#
# COMPACT_ATOMS: atom_id res chain seq x y z
N MET A 1 -10.76 -11.38 26.03
CA MET A 1 -9.85 -10.78 25.04
C MET A 1 -10.18 -11.48 23.74
N ASN A 2 -10.77 -10.78 22.78
CA ASN A 2 -10.78 -11.28 21.40
C ASN A 2 -9.36 -11.04 20.91
N ASN A 3 -8.54 -12.08 20.81
CA ASN A 3 -7.40 -12.02 19.90
C ASN A 3 -8.02 -12.25 18.54
N GLU A 4 -8.15 -11.18 17.75
CA GLU A 4 -8.62 -11.33 16.39
C GLU A 4 -7.54 -12.12 15.65
N VAL A 5 -7.90 -13.29 15.13
CA VAL A 5 -6.94 -14.18 14.43
C VAL A 5 -6.49 -13.54 13.11
N VAL A 6 -7.30 -12.63 12.57
CA VAL A 6 -7.03 -11.86 11.36
C VAL A 6 -7.26 -10.39 11.69
N GLU A 7 -6.23 -9.58 11.52
CA GLU A 7 -6.25 -8.16 11.86
C GLU A 7 -6.02 -7.29 10.61
N ILE A 8 -6.36 -6.01 10.73
CA ILE A 8 -6.02 -5.00 9.73
C ILE A 8 -4.95 -4.09 10.34
N GLY A 9 -3.74 -4.19 9.80
CA GLY A 9 -2.61 -3.34 10.16
C GLY A 9 -2.68 -1.95 9.53
N ALA A 10 -1.60 -1.57 8.83
CA ALA A 10 -1.51 -0.30 8.12
C ALA A 10 -2.66 -0.14 7.11
N ASN A 11 -3.38 1.00 7.21
CA ASN A 11 -4.44 1.32 6.27
C ASN A 11 -4.49 2.82 5.92
N CYS A 12 -4.69 3.10 4.65
CA CYS A 12 -4.74 4.46 4.14
C CYS A 12 -5.44 4.52 2.78
N VAL A 13 -5.84 5.71 2.35
CA VAL A 13 -6.40 5.91 1.01
C VAL A 13 -5.44 6.67 0.10
N VAL A 14 -5.33 6.26 -1.16
CA VAL A 14 -4.50 6.93 -2.16
C VAL A 14 -5.25 7.18 -3.46
N ARG A 15 -4.96 8.32 -4.08
CA ARG A 15 -5.38 8.65 -5.44
C ARG A 15 -4.18 8.53 -6.36
N ILE A 16 -4.29 7.70 -7.40
CA ILE A 16 -3.25 7.54 -8.43
C ILE A 16 -3.87 7.93 -9.77
N GLY A 17 -3.45 9.09 -10.29
CA GLY A 17 -4.07 9.69 -11.48
C GLY A 17 -5.55 10.01 -11.25
N ASN A 18 -6.43 9.32 -11.96
CA ASN A 18 -7.89 9.43 -11.83
C ASN A 18 -8.55 8.23 -11.10
N ARG A 19 -7.76 7.32 -10.56
CA ARG A 19 -8.22 6.15 -9.80
C ARG A 19 -7.98 6.35 -8.30
N PHE A 20 -8.84 5.73 -7.50
CA PHE A 20 -8.84 5.85 -6.04
C PHE A 20 -8.75 4.46 -5.43
N PHE A 21 -7.96 4.33 -4.36
CA PHE A 21 -7.68 3.06 -3.71
C PHE A 21 -7.74 3.22 -2.19
N LEU A 22 -8.19 2.16 -1.53
CA LEU A 22 -7.90 1.87 -0.13
C LEU A 22 -6.76 0.84 -0.12
N LEU A 23 -5.65 1.18 0.53
CA LEU A 23 -4.58 0.25 0.83
C LEU A 23 -4.79 -0.30 2.23
N VAL A 24 -4.71 -1.62 2.35
CA VAL A 24 -4.92 -2.36 3.59
C VAL A 24 -3.85 -3.41 3.70
N GLU A 25 -3.23 -3.48 4.86
CA GLU A 25 -2.45 -4.63 5.32
C GLU A 25 -3.38 -5.61 6.03
N ILE A 26 -3.29 -6.88 5.64
CA ILE A 26 -4.00 -7.98 6.29
C ILE A 26 -2.95 -8.81 7.01
N GLU A 27 -3.14 -8.99 8.32
CA GLU A 27 -2.21 -9.72 9.19
C GLU A 27 -2.89 -10.96 9.76
N VAL A 28 -2.15 -12.07 9.83
CA VAL A 28 -2.62 -13.32 10.46
C VAL A 28 -1.49 -13.89 11.32
N GLU A 29 -1.50 -13.57 12.62
CA GLU A 29 -0.43 -13.90 13.57
C GLU A 29 -0.12 -15.41 13.62
N ASP A 30 -1.15 -16.26 13.62
CA ASP A 30 -1.00 -17.72 13.80
C ASP A 30 -0.25 -18.40 12.64
N ILE A 31 -0.13 -17.75 11.48
CA ILE A 31 0.51 -18.31 10.27
C ILE A 31 1.57 -17.40 9.65
N ASP A 32 1.96 -16.31 10.33
CA ASP A 32 3.00 -15.38 9.85
C ASP A 32 2.71 -14.87 8.43
N LEU A 33 1.47 -14.40 8.23
CA LEU A 33 1.01 -13.87 6.95
C LEU A 33 0.74 -12.37 7.07
N GLU A 34 1.46 -11.59 6.27
CA GLU A 34 1.23 -10.16 6.07
C GLU A 34 1.05 -9.91 4.56
N GLU A 35 -0.10 -9.34 4.16
CA GLU A 35 -0.39 -9.07 2.76
C GLU A 35 -0.95 -7.66 2.56
N PHE A 36 -0.29 -6.88 1.72
CA PHE A 36 -0.72 -5.54 1.33
C PHE A 36 -1.58 -5.58 0.07
N VAL A 37 -2.81 -5.10 0.20
CA VAL A 37 -3.80 -5.13 -0.89
C VAL A 37 -4.29 -3.73 -1.23
N PHE A 38 -4.23 -3.39 -2.51
CA PHE A 38 -4.85 -2.19 -3.06
C PHE A 38 -6.27 -2.51 -3.53
N ILE A 39 -7.29 -2.05 -2.80
CA ILE A 39 -8.69 -2.20 -3.18
C ILE A 39 -9.11 -0.95 -3.95
N ARG A 40 -9.48 -1.10 -5.23
CA ARG A 40 -10.02 0.00 -6.01
C ARG A 40 -11.38 0.41 -5.45
N ILE A 41 -11.53 1.71 -5.21
CA ILE A 41 -12.75 2.32 -4.68
C ILE A 41 -13.19 3.48 -5.57
N SER A 42 -14.45 3.89 -5.44
CA SER A 42 -14.98 5.09 -6.07
C SER A 42 -14.47 6.36 -5.37
N GLU A 43 -14.53 7.50 -6.07
CA GLU A 43 -14.24 8.80 -5.47
C GLU A 43 -15.16 9.11 -4.27
N ARG A 44 -16.43 8.67 -4.34
CA ARG A 44 -17.39 8.83 -3.26
C ARG A 44 -16.99 8.06 -2.01
N GLU A 45 -16.56 6.80 -2.17
CA GLU A 45 -16.05 5.98 -1.07
C GLU A 45 -14.76 6.57 -0.50
N PHE A 46 -13.82 6.99 -1.35
CA PHE A 46 -12.58 7.67 -0.93
C PHE A 46 -12.88 8.89 -0.03
N ARG A 47 -13.79 9.77 -0.47
CA ARG A 47 -14.21 10.95 0.32
C ARG A 47 -14.97 10.57 1.59
N THR A 48 -15.61 9.41 1.63
CA THR A 48 -16.31 8.90 2.82
C THR A 48 -15.31 8.40 3.85
N LEU A 49 -14.29 7.64 3.43
CA LEU A 49 -13.21 7.15 4.31
C LEU A 49 -12.38 8.30 4.89
N ILE A 50 -12.02 9.30 4.08
CA ILE A 50 -11.33 10.52 4.59
C ILE A 50 -12.16 11.21 5.68
N ARG A 51 -13.48 11.33 5.49
CA ARG A 51 -14.37 11.95 6.50
C ARG A 51 -14.54 11.09 7.75
N ALA A 52 -14.42 9.78 7.62
CA ALA A 52 -14.44 8.85 8.73
C ALA A 52 -13.10 8.79 9.50
N GLY A 53 -12.06 9.49 9.02
CA GLY A 53 -10.77 9.59 9.70
C GLY A 53 -9.64 8.76 9.10
N VAL A 54 -9.90 7.97 8.05
CA VAL A 54 -8.85 7.22 7.34
C VAL A 54 -7.89 8.22 6.68
N GLN A 55 -6.59 8.06 6.94
CA GLN A 55 -5.57 8.99 6.45
C GLN A 55 -5.24 8.74 4.97
N ARG A 56 -4.60 9.73 4.35
CA ARG A 56 -4.03 9.54 3.01
C ARG A 56 -2.70 8.81 3.13
N CYS A 57 -2.43 7.89 2.21
CA CYS A 57 -1.13 7.22 2.16
C CYS A 57 -0.02 8.25 1.93
N THR A 58 1.12 8.05 2.58
CA THR A 58 2.30 8.89 2.38
C THR A 58 2.97 8.53 1.07
N ILE A 59 3.17 9.55 0.22
CA ILE A 59 3.92 9.42 -1.04
C ILE A 59 5.23 10.18 -0.91
N ARG A 60 6.36 9.53 -1.21
CA ARG A 60 7.70 10.12 -1.17
C ARG A 60 8.43 9.94 -2.49
N GLU A 61 9.43 10.79 -2.72
CA GLU A 61 10.34 10.68 -3.88
C GLU A 61 11.63 9.91 -3.54
N ARG A 62 11.81 9.52 -2.28
CA ARG A 62 12.99 8.80 -1.79
C ARG A 62 12.57 7.71 -0.81
N ILE A 63 13.30 6.60 -0.84
CA ILE A 63 13.14 5.48 0.07
C ILE A 63 13.38 5.97 1.51
N PRO A 64 12.51 5.62 2.48
CA PRO A 64 12.75 5.90 3.90
C PRO A 64 14.09 5.28 4.36
N ARG A 65 14.80 5.94 5.29
CA ARG A 65 16.17 5.55 5.66
C ARG A 65 16.25 4.40 6.67
N ASN A 66 15.26 4.26 7.54
CA ASN A 66 15.23 3.29 8.64
C ASN A 66 13.87 2.60 8.69
N ASN A 67 13.85 1.35 9.17
CA ASN A 67 12.66 0.53 9.42
C ASN A 67 11.69 0.53 8.24
N ALA A 68 12.19 0.26 7.05
CA ALA A 68 11.36 0.20 5.85
C ALA A 68 11.57 -1.13 5.15
N GLU A 69 10.55 -1.97 5.19
CA GLU A 69 10.53 -3.25 4.48
C GLU A 69 9.93 -3.06 3.10
N PHE A 70 10.61 -3.56 2.07
CA PHE A 70 10.08 -3.51 0.70
C PHE A 70 9.03 -4.61 0.51
N ILE A 71 7.81 -4.20 0.16
CA ILE A 71 6.69 -5.13 -0.04
C ILE A 71 6.55 -5.51 -1.52
N CYS A 72 6.28 -4.52 -2.38
CA CYS A 72 5.93 -4.78 -3.77
C CYS A 72 6.09 -3.56 -4.68
N VAL A 73 6.04 -3.80 -5.99
CA VAL A 73 5.99 -2.77 -7.03
C VAL A 73 4.54 -2.57 -7.48
N LEU A 74 4.02 -1.35 -7.32
CA LEU A 74 2.73 -0.94 -7.88
C LEU A 74 2.95 -0.21 -9.20
N ILE A 75 2.25 -0.63 -10.26
CA ILE A 75 2.16 0.13 -11.50
C ILE A 75 0.68 0.36 -11.80
N GLU A 76 0.26 1.62 -11.80
CA GLU A 76 -1.15 1.99 -11.93
C GLU A 76 -1.31 3.30 -12.70
N ASN A 77 -2.21 3.31 -13.69
CA ASN A 77 -2.46 4.45 -14.59
C ASN A 77 -1.20 5.17 -15.11
N GLY A 78 -0.18 4.39 -15.53
CA GLY A 78 1.09 4.91 -16.04
C GLY A 78 2.02 5.53 -14.98
N GLN A 79 1.70 5.38 -13.69
CA GLN A 79 2.57 5.74 -12.58
C GLN A 79 3.10 4.48 -11.91
N ALA A 80 4.31 4.56 -11.33
CA ALA A 80 4.89 3.45 -10.59
C ALA A 80 5.38 3.87 -9.21
N PHE A 81 5.25 2.94 -8.27
CA PHE A 81 5.63 3.10 -6.88
C PHE A 81 6.28 1.83 -6.36
N LEU A 82 7.30 1.98 -5.50
CA LEU A 82 7.69 0.96 -4.55
C LEU A 82 6.82 1.13 -3.30
N VAL A 83 6.27 0.05 -2.78
CA VAL A 83 5.50 0.07 -1.54
C VAL A 83 6.38 -0.47 -0.45
N PHE A 84 6.47 0.29 0.64
CA PHE A 84 7.19 -0.11 1.84
C PHE A 84 6.22 -0.15 2.99
N ASP A 85 6.35 -1.18 3.82
CA ASP A 85 5.88 -1.09 5.19
C ASP A 85 6.95 -0.38 6.04
N VAL A 86 6.53 0.49 6.95
CA VAL A 86 7.42 1.33 7.73
C VAL A 86 7.02 1.37 9.21
N GLU A 87 7.77 0.66 10.04
CA GLU A 87 7.60 0.66 11.49
C GLU A 87 8.22 1.93 12.12
N ASN A 88 7.39 2.96 12.39
CA ASN A 88 7.80 4.18 13.10
C ASN A 88 6.82 4.56 14.22
N ASN A 89 6.75 3.77 15.30
CA ASN A 89 5.79 3.93 16.42
C ASN A 89 4.29 3.88 16.01
N GLN A 90 4.01 3.79 14.72
CA GLN A 90 2.74 3.60 14.04
C GLN A 90 3.08 2.88 12.73
N ASP A 91 2.33 1.85 12.38
CA ASP A 91 2.52 1.08 11.15
C ASP A 91 2.01 1.91 9.96
N GLU A 92 2.90 2.18 9.00
CA GLU A 92 2.63 3.08 7.89
C GLU A 92 3.07 2.48 6.54
N ALA A 93 2.10 2.28 5.66
CA ALA A 93 2.37 2.01 4.26
C ALA A 93 2.86 3.28 3.52
N VAL A 94 4.09 3.25 3.02
CA VAL A 94 4.73 4.35 2.28
C VAL A 94 4.91 4.00 0.81
N LEU A 95 4.42 4.87 -0.08
CA LEU A 95 4.59 4.74 -1.53
C LEU A 95 5.75 5.63 -2.00
N VAL A 96 6.80 5.02 -2.54
CA VAL A 96 7.94 5.74 -3.12
C VAL A 96 7.81 5.78 -4.63
N ARG A 97 7.63 6.98 -5.20
CA ARG A 97 7.49 7.16 -6.64
C ARG A 97 8.77 6.76 -7.37
N ILE A 98 8.62 6.00 -8.46
CA ILE A 98 9.71 5.62 -9.37
C ILE A 98 9.26 5.75 -10.83
N SER A 99 10.21 5.69 -11.77
CA SER A 99 9.88 5.64 -13.20
C SER A 99 9.27 4.29 -13.58
N LEU A 100 8.41 4.28 -14.60
CA LEU A 100 7.85 3.05 -15.17
C LEU A 100 8.95 2.08 -15.61
N THR A 101 9.99 2.57 -16.28
CA THR A 101 11.12 1.76 -16.72
C THR A 101 11.80 1.07 -15.54
N ARG A 102 12.02 1.79 -14.43
CA ARG A 102 12.63 1.22 -13.23
C ARG A 102 11.73 0.15 -12.59
N ALA A 103 10.43 0.40 -12.54
CA ALA A 103 9.45 -0.54 -12.00
C ALA A 103 9.42 -1.85 -12.79
N GLU A 104 9.38 -1.75 -14.12
CA GLU A 104 9.43 -2.91 -15.02
C GLU A 104 10.75 -3.68 -14.90
N GLU A 105 11.88 -2.99 -14.77
CA GLU A 105 13.18 -3.64 -14.52
C GLU A 105 13.19 -4.44 -13.22
N LEU A 106 12.65 -3.88 -12.13
CA LEU A 106 12.58 -4.57 -10.84
C LEU A 106 11.70 -5.81 -10.92
N ILE A 107 10.54 -5.69 -11.57
CA ILE A 107 9.62 -6.82 -11.76
C ILE A 107 10.28 -7.91 -12.63
N ARG A 108 10.99 -7.53 -13.70
CA ARG A 108 11.77 -8.50 -14.51
C ARG A 108 12.86 -9.21 -13.72
N ARG A 109 13.37 -8.59 -12.65
CA ARG A 109 14.36 -9.16 -11.73
C ARG A 109 13.73 -9.94 -10.57
N GLY A 110 12.42 -10.11 -10.56
CA GLY A 110 11.70 -10.92 -9.57
C GLY A 110 11.03 -10.14 -8.43
N ALA A 111 11.02 -8.80 -8.47
CA ALA A 111 10.25 -8.04 -7.49
C ALA A 111 8.74 -8.32 -7.65
N MET A 112 8.05 -8.53 -6.53
CA MET A 112 6.62 -8.80 -6.53
C MET A 112 5.82 -7.61 -7.06
N ARG A 113 4.71 -7.89 -7.75
CA ARG A 113 3.73 -6.86 -8.12
C ARG A 113 2.67 -6.80 -7.03
N CYS A 114 2.29 -5.59 -6.62
CA CYS A 114 1.27 -5.43 -5.59
C CYS A 114 -0.07 -6.02 -6.05
N THR A 115 -0.78 -6.66 -5.12
CA THR A 115 -2.14 -7.15 -5.34
C THR A 115 -3.11 -5.98 -5.48
N VAL A 116 -3.84 -5.93 -6.60
CA VAL A 116 -4.85 -4.89 -6.87
C VAL A 116 -6.20 -5.56 -7.10
N ILE A 117 -7.15 -5.34 -6.20
CA ILE A 117 -8.53 -5.82 -6.32
C ILE A 117 -9.36 -4.75 -7.04
N ASN A 118 -9.83 -5.08 -8.23
CA ASN A 118 -10.79 -4.25 -8.97
C ASN A 118 -12.21 -4.68 -8.64
N ARG A 119 -13.05 -3.73 -8.21
CA ARG A 119 -14.47 -3.91 -7.89
C ARG A 119 -15.37 -3.16 -8.86
#